data_AF-A0A836P0E6-F1
#
_entry.id   AF-A0A836P0E6-F1
#
_cell.length_a   1.000
_cell.length_b   1.000
_cell.length_c   1.000
_cell.angle_alpha   90.00
_cell.angle_beta   90.00
_cell.angle_gamma   90.00
#
_symmetry.space_group_name_H-M   'P 1'
#
loop_
_entity.id
_entity.type
_entity.pdbx_description
1 polymer ?
#
loop_
_entity_poly.entity_id
_entity_poly.type
_entity_poly.pdbx_seq_one_letter_code
_entity_poly.pdbx_strand_id
1 'polypeptide(L)'
;DANSDTARREVAAIHRVERWRERLLADGDVALAELLEAYPAADRQQLRQLVRNAIHERAKNKPPRSYRELFQVLRDLSQEQGLESADLGLEDGESASEDDE
;
A
#
# COMPACT_ATOMS: atom_id res chain seq x y z
N ASP A 1 14.74 15.60 20.25
CA ASP A 1 14.86 14.89 18.95
C ASP A 1 13.58 14.95 18.12
N ALA A 2 13.22 16.12 17.58
CA ALA A 2 12.00 16.26 16.75
C ALA A 2 12.16 15.69 15.33
N ASN A 3 13.40 15.59 14.82
CA ASN A 3 13.69 15.11 13.46
C ASN A 3 13.60 13.57 13.32
N SER A 4 13.81 12.85 14.43
CA SER A 4 13.78 11.38 14.47
C SER A 4 12.35 10.84 14.36
N ASP A 5 11.39 11.54 14.97
CA ASP A 5 9.99 11.12 15.00
C ASP A 5 9.32 11.29 13.63
N THR A 6 9.57 12.40 12.94
CA THR A 6 9.08 12.64 11.58
C THR A 6 9.62 11.62 10.59
N ALA A 7 10.93 11.33 10.64
CA ALA A 7 11.55 10.34 9.77
C ALA A 7 10.96 8.94 9.97
N ARG A 8 10.65 8.54 11.22
CA ARG A 8 10.00 7.25 11.52
C ARG A 8 8.57 7.19 10.96
N ARG A 9 7.80 8.27 11.08
CA ARG A 9 6.44 8.36 10.53
C ARG A 9 6.42 8.28 9.01
N GLU A 10 7.37 8.93 8.35
CA GLU A 10 7.53 8.88 6.89
C GLU A 10 7.88 7.47 6.40
N VAL A 11 8.82 6.78 7.06
CA VAL A 11 9.16 5.38 6.73
C VAL A 11 7.96 4.46 6.92
N ALA A 12 7.22 4.60 8.02
CA ALA A 12 6.03 3.81 8.29
C ALA A 12 4.91 4.07 7.25
N ALA A 13 4.76 5.30 6.76
CA ALA A 13 3.82 5.62 5.68
C ALA A 13 4.22 4.93 4.36
N ILE A 14 5.51 4.96 4.00
CA ILE A 14 6.01 4.28 2.81
C ILE A 14 5.75 2.77 2.88
N HIS A 15 6.02 2.14 4.01
CA HIS A 15 5.81 0.70 4.18
C HIS A 15 4.33 0.33 4.08
N ARG A 16 3.42 1.15 4.63
CA ARG A 16 1.97 0.95 4.50
C ARG A 16 1.50 1.02 3.05
N VAL A 17 1.98 2.01 2.30
CA VAL A 17 1.69 2.15 0.87
C VAL A 17 2.18 0.94 0.08
N GLU A 18 3.37 0.44 0.40
CA GLU A 18 3.95 -0.74 -0.23
C GLU A 18 3.11 -1.99 0.02
N ARG A 19 2.71 -2.23 1.28
CA ARG A 19 1.83 -3.35 1.66
C ARG A 19 0.53 -3.33 0.87
N TRP A 20 -0.13 -2.17 0.80
CA TRP A 20 -1.36 -2.03 0.02
C TRP A 20 -1.14 -2.30 -1.47
N ARG A 21 -0.04 -1.81 -2.03
CA ARG A 21 0.28 -2.06 -3.44
C ARG A 21 0.43 -3.55 -3.74
N GLU A 22 1.19 -4.28 -2.93
CA GLU A 22 1.38 -5.72 -3.11
C GLU A 22 0.06 -6.48 -2.98
N ARG A 23 -0.73 -6.13 -1.96
CA ARG A 23 -2.03 -6.74 -1.71
C ARG A 23 -3.04 -6.50 -2.82
N LEU A 24 -3.09 -5.29 -3.38
CA LEU A 24 -3.92 -4.98 -4.54
C LEU A 24 -3.54 -5.81 -5.78
N LEU A 25 -2.27 -6.16 -5.94
CA LEU A 25 -1.82 -7.01 -7.05
C LEU A 25 -2.10 -8.49 -6.82
N ALA A 26 -2.15 -8.93 -5.55
CA ALA A 26 -2.45 -10.31 -5.17
C ALA A 26 -3.97 -10.57 -5.19
N ASP A 27 -4.76 -9.73 -4.52
CA ASP A 27 -6.19 -9.95 -4.24
C ASP A 27 -7.11 -9.16 -5.17
N GLY A 28 -6.57 -8.21 -5.94
CA GLY A 28 -7.32 -7.46 -6.95
C GLY A 28 -8.48 -6.64 -6.37
N ASP A 29 -9.70 -6.95 -6.84
CA ASP A 29 -10.92 -6.22 -6.47
C ASP A 29 -11.31 -6.41 -4.98
N VAL A 30 -10.86 -7.50 -4.33
CA VAL A 30 -11.12 -7.74 -2.90
C VAL A 30 -10.35 -6.74 -2.05
N ALA A 31 -9.02 -6.66 -2.22
CA ALA A 31 -8.20 -5.65 -1.54
C ALA A 31 -8.59 -4.21 -1.92
N LEU A 32 -9.06 -3.98 -3.15
CA LEU A 32 -9.57 -2.66 -3.53
C LEU A 32 -10.82 -2.28 -2.73
N ALA A 33 -11.72 -3.21 -2.43
CA ALA A 33 -12.89 -2.92 -1.61
C ALA A 33 -12.48 -2.49 -0.19
N GLU A 34 -11.56 -3.23 0.43
CA GLU A 34 -11.05 -2.90 1.77
C GLU A 34 -10.28 -1.57 1.80
N LEU A 35 -9.50 -1.30 0.75
CA LEU A 35 -8.84 0.00 0.62
C LEU A 35 -9.88 1.13 0.56
N LEU A 36 -10.98 0.95 -0.17
CA LEU A 36 -12.02 1.98 -0.28
C LEU A 36 -12.83 2.15 1.00
N GLU A 37 -12.89 1.15 1.88
CA GLU A 37 -13.45 1.30 3.22
C GLU A 37 -12.56 2.20 4.09
N ALA A 38 -11.23 2.04 3.98
CA ALA A 38 -10.26 2.92 4.65
C ALA A 38 -10.16 4.32 4.00
N TYR A 39 -10.34 4.40 2.68
CA TYR A 39 -10.20 5.62 1.88
C TYR A 39 -11.41 5.83 0.96
N PRO A 40 -12.56 6.26 1.50
CA PRO A 40 -13.77 6.43 0.69
C PRO A 40 -13.65 7.54 -0.37
N ALA A 41 -12.69 8.47 -0.21
CA ALA A 41 -12.42 9.52 -1.20
C ALA A 41 -11.51 9.04 -2.35
N ALA A 42 -10.95 7.83 -2.28
CA ALA A 42 -10.06 7.33 -3.32
C ALA A 42 -10.83 7.03 -4.61
N ASP A 43 -10.22 7.34 -5.75
CA ASP A 43 -10.81 7.04 -7.06
C ASP A 43 -10.73 5.53 -7.34
N ARG A 44 -11.83 4.83 -7.06
CA ARG A 44 -12.01 3.40 -7.33
C ARG A 44 -11.69 3.04 -8.78
N GLN A 45 -12.12 3.86 -9.74
CA GLN A 45 -11.97 3.54 -11.16
C GLN A 45 -10.51 3.65 -11.58
N GLN A 46 -9.81 4.69 -11.13
CA GLN A 46 -8.37 4.87 -11.37
C GLN A 46 -7.58 3.71 -10.76
N LEU A 47 -7.81 3.39 -9.48
CA LEU A 47 -7.10 2.32 -8.78
C LEU A 47 -7.30 0.97 -9.46
N ARG A 48 -8.55 0.61 -9.81
CA ARG A 48 -8.83 -0.65 -10.52
C ARG A 48 -8.13 -0.71 -11.88
N GLN A 49 -8.04 0.41 -12.59
CA GLN A 49 -7.34 0.47 -13.88
C GLN A 49 -5.84 0.24 -13.69
N LEU A 50 -5.22 0.89 -12.71
CA LEU A 50 -3.81 0.76 -12.40
C LEU A 50 -3.44 -0.66 -11.97
N VAL A 51 -4.25 -1.28 -11.11
CA VAL A 51 -4.05 -2.67 -10.66
C VAL A 51 -4.06 -3.64 -11.84
N ARG A 52 -5.11 -3.58 -12.70
CA ARG A 52 -5.19 -4.45 -13.88
C ARG A 52 -4.01 -4.22 -14.84
N ASN A 53 -3.63 -2.97 -15.06
CA ASN A 53 -2.50 -2.67 -15.93
C ASN A 53 -1.18 -3.17 -15.35
N ALA A 54 -0.95 -3.03 -14.04
CA ALA A 54 0.26 -3.50 -13.38
C ALA A 54 0.38 -5.04 -13.41
N ILE A 55 -0.73 -5.77 -13.18
CA ILE A 55 -0.78 -7.23 -13.34
C ILE A 55 -0.43 -7.61 -14.79
N HIS A 56 -1.02 -6.91 -15.76
CA HIS A 56 -0.80 -7.17 -17.17
C HIS A 56 0.62 -6.82 -17.64
N GLU A 57 1.21 -5.74 -17.12
CA GLU A 57 2.60 -5.36 -17.34
C GLU A 57 3.55 -6.42 -16.80
N ARG A 58 3.33 -6.89 -15.57
CA ARG A 58 4.09 -7.97 -14.94
C ARG A 58 4.00 -9.26 -15.75
N ALA A 59 2.79 -9.67 -16.14
CA ALA A 59 2.57 -10.86 -16.95
C ALA A 59 3.26 -10.78 -18.33
N LYS A 60 3.41 -9.57 -18.89
CA LYS A 60 4.05 -9.35 -20.20
C LYS A 60 5.51 -8.93 -20.11
N ASN A 61 6.14 -8.97 -18.93
CA ASN A 61 7.50 -8.47 -18.68
C ASN A 61 7.73 -7.05 -19.23
N LYS A 62 6.70 -6.20 -19.14
CA LYS A 62 6.77 -4.81 -19.58
C LYS A 62 7.34 -3.92 -18.47
N PRO A 63 7.85 -2.73 -18.82
CA PRO A 63 8.22 -1.73 -17.82
C PRO A 63 7.07 -1.47 -16.85
N PRO A 64 7.32 -1.45 -15.52
CA PRO A 64 6.28 -1.42 -14.49
C PRO A 64 5.78 0.02 -14.27
N ARG A 65 5.17 0.63 -15.30
CA ARG A 65 4.68 2.01 -15.23
C ARG A 65 3.48 2.12 -14.30
N SER A 66 2.49 1.26 -14.50
CA SER A 66 1.27 1.27 -13.70
C SER A 66 1.54 0.89 -12.24
N TYR A 67 2.57 0.07 -12.00
CA TYR A 67 3.04 -0.27 -10.65
C TYR A 67 3.66 0.93 -9.91
N ARG A 68 4.41 1.79 -10.63
CA ARG A 68 4.99 3.03 -10.08
C ARG A 68 3.91 4.08 -9.83
N GLU A 69 2.98 4.21 -10.77
CA GLU A 69 1.85 5.14 -10.65
C GLU A 69 0.90 4.74 -9.52
N LEU A 70 0.64 3.44 -9.34
CA LEU A 70 -0.14 2.94 -8.20
C LEU A 70 0.46 3.35 -6.85
N PHE A 71 1.79 3.29 -6.71
CA PHE A 71 2.47 3.75 -5.50
C PHE A 71 2.29 5.25 -5.27
N GLN A 72 2.40 6.08 -6.31
CA GLN A 72 2.19 7.52 -6.19
C GLN A 72 0.77 7.84 -5.72
N VAL A 73 -0.24 7.26 -6.36
CA VAL A 73 -1.64 7.46 -5.96
C VAL A 73 -1.88 7.03 -4.51
N LEU A 74 -1.39 5.86 -4.12
CA LEU A 74 -1.55 5.36 -2.74
C LEU A 74 -0.80 6.23 -1.72
N ARG A 75 0.40 6.73 -2.06
CA ARG A 75 1.15 7.64 -1.21
C ARG A 75 0.42 8.96 -1.05
N ASP A 76 -0.10 9.53 -2.13
CA ASP A 76 -0.79 10.81 -2.08
C ASP A 76 -2.09 10.69 -1.27
N LEU A 77 -2.85 9.60 -1.47
CA LEU A 77 -3.99 9.24 -0.59
C LEU A 77 -3.58 9.14 0.89
N SER A 78 -2.40 8.59 1.16
CA SER A 78 -1.90 8.45 2.52
C SER A 78 -1.56 9.77 3.22
N GLN A 79 -1.12 10.75 2.43
CA GLN A 79 -0.78 12.09 2.91
C GLN A 79 -2.04 12.96 3.06
N GLU A 80 -2.99 12.85 2.13
CA GLU A 80 -4.22 13.65 2.13
C GLU A 80 -5.18 13.28 3.27
N GLN A 81 -5.24 12.00 3.66
CA GLN A 81 -6.19 11.50 4.66
C GLN A 81 -5.58 11.37 6.08
N GLY A 82 -4.35 11.82 6.30
CA GLY A 82 -3.74 11.90 7.64
C GLY A 82 -3.72 10.57 8.40
N LEU A 83 -3.25 9.50 7.75
CA LEU A 83 -3.28 8.15 8.30
C LEU A 83 -2.34 7.96 9.48
N GLU A 84 -2.85 8.12 10.69
CA GLU A 84 -2.15 7.65 11.89
C GLU A 84 -2.85 6.44 12.55
N SER A 85 -4.08 6.07 12.13
CA SER A 85 -4.94 5.16 12.91
C SER A 85 -5.68 4.04 12.16
N ALA A 86 -5.60 3.94 10.83
CA ALA A 86 -6.30 2.88 10.06
C ALA A 86 -5.55 1.53 10.00
N ASP A 87 -4.44 1.37 10.74
CA ASP A 87 -3.61 0.15 10.77
C ASP A 87 -4.10 -0.90 11.81
N LEU A 88 -5.19 -0.61 12.54
CA LEU A 88 -5.76 -1.50 13.55
C LEU A 88 -6.51 -2.67 12.89
N GLY A 89 -5.79 -3.71 12.45
CA GLY A 89 -6.44 -4.97 12.08
C GLY A 89 -5.61 -5.99 11.30
N LEU A 90 -4.38 -5.67 10.91
CA LEU A 90 -3.50 -6.60 10.20
C LEU A 90 -2.18 -6.79 10.98
N GLU A 91 -2.31 -7.32 12.19
CA GLU A 91 -1.22 -8.08 12.80
C GLU A 91 -1.12 -9.43 12.04
N ASP A 92 -0.55 -9.41 10.83
CA ASP A 92 0.03 -10.63 10.29
C ASP A 92 1.26 -10.93 11.15
N GLY A 93 1.11 -11.96 11.98
CA GLY A 93 2.11 -12.38 12.94
C GLY A 93 3.42 -12.74 12.25
N GLU A 94 4.42 -11.88 12.40
CA GLU A 94 5.80 -12.32 12.47
C GLU A 94 6.09 -12.59 13.95
N SER A 95 5.58 -13.71 14.46
CA SER A 95 6.15 -14.38 15.62
C SER A 95 7.10 -15.46 15.13
N ALA A 96 8.29 -15.43 15.70
CA ALA A 96 9.34 -16.46 15.71
C ALA A 96 10.36 -16.48 14.56
N SER A 97 11.48 -15.79 14.80
CA SER A 97 12.67 -16.55 15.23
C SER A 97 13.52 -15.73 16.23
N GLU A 98 13.20 -15.87 17.51
CA GLU A 98 14.24 -16.17 18.52
C GLU A 98 14.71 -17.63 18.31
N ASP A 99 15.84 -18.01 18.90
CA ASP A 99 16.71 -19.19 18.68
C ASP A 99 17.78 -18.98 17.57
N ASP A 100 19.08 -19.10 17.79
CA ASP A 100 19.91 -19.42 18.96
C ASP A 100 21.40 -19.14 18.59
N GLU A 101 22.24 -18.85 19.60
CA GLU A 101 23.72 -18.71 19.63
C GLU A 101 24.46 -17.47 19.06
#